data_AF-W7DV25-F1
#
_entry.id   AF-W7DV25-F1
#
_cell.length_a   1.000
_cell.length_b   1.000
_cell.length_c   1.000
_cell.angle_alpha   90.00
_cell.angle_beta   90.00
_cell.angle_gamma   90.00
#
_symmetry.space_group_name_H-M   'P 1'
#
loop_
_entity.id
_entity.type
_entity.pdbx_description
1 polymer ?
#
loop_
_entity_poly.entity_id
_entity_poly.type
_entity_poly.pdbx_seq_one_letter_code
_entity_poly.pdbx_strand_id
1 'polypeptide(L)'
;MPWTFSHPAVVFPIKQSRIGKFLNLPALIIGSISPDLFYSVGLYNISTTAHHFTGWLYTAFPLCIVIFILLSMLSSSLNKALPIPIKAYNQWSLRGYIIIGISLFIGAATHIIWDGFTHETSSFVRNIVFLQYK
;
A
#
# COMPACT_ATOMS: atom_id res chain seq x y z
N MET A 1 -8.91 1.48 10.01
CA MET A 1 -9.68 0.21 10.00
C MET A 1 -8.87 -0.83 10.76
N PRO A 2 -9.49 -1.73 11.55
CA PRO A 2 -8.74 -2.65 12.41
C PRO A 2 -8.08 -3.82 11.65
N TRP A 3 -8.21 -3.90 10.32
CA TRP A 3 -7.72 -5.03 9.54
C TRP A 3 -6.89 -4.59 8.32
N THR A 4 -5.59 -4.85 8.37
CA THR A 4 -4.61 -4.48 7.33
C THR A 4 -4.97 -4.97 5.93
N PHE A 5 -5.50 -6.18 5.81
CA PHE A 5 -5.84 -6.77 4.50
C PHE A 5 -7.13 -6.21 3.88
N SER A 6 -7.84 -5.31 4.56
CA SER A 6 -8.95 -4.57 3.98
C SER A 6 -8.49 -3.43 3.06
N HIS A 7 -7.33 -2.83 3.32
CA HIS A 7 -6.82 -1.67 2.58
C HIS A 7 -6.56 -1.91 1.09
N PRO A 8 -6.05 -3.07 0.66
CA PRO A 8 -5.93 -3.39 -0.76
C PRO A 8 -7.25 -3.30 -1.54
N ALA A 9 -8.42 -3.38 -0.91
CA ALA A 9 -9.71 -3.27 -1.59
C ALA A 9 -9.84 -1.96 -2.39
N VAL A 10 -9.29 -0.86 -1.88
CA VAL A 10 -9.37 0.47 -2.51
C VAL A 10 -8.41 0.58 -3.71
N VAL A 11 -7.33 -0.19 -3.76
CA VAL A 11 -6.35 -0.06 -4.85
C VAL A 11 -6.78 -0.74 -6.15
N PHE A 12 -7.66 -1.75 -6.09
CA PHE A 12 -8.21 -2.41 -7.29
C PHE A 12 -9.03 -1.47 -8.20
N PRO A 13 -10.03 -0.70 -7.71
CA PRO A 13 -10.74 0.25 -8.55
C PRO A 13 -9.82 1.36 -9.08
N ILE A 14 -8.83 1.81 -8.28
CA ILE A 14 -7.81 2.75 -8.73
C ILE A 14 -7.05 2.17 -9.92
N LYS A 15 -6.56 0.93 -9.82
CA LYS A 15 -5.85 0.23 -10.91
C LYS A 15 -6.70 0.09 -12.17
N GLN A 16 -8.00 -0.15 -12.03
CA GLN A 16 -8.93 -0.29 -13.16
C GLN A 16 -9.32 1.04 -13.82
N SER A 17 -9.06 2.17 -13.15
CA SER A 17 -9.35 3.51 -13.69
C SER A 17 -8.51 3.85 -14.94
N ARG A 18 -8.98 4.82 -15.72
CA ARG A 18 -8.32 5.28 -16.95
C ARG A 18 -6.88 5.74 -16.74
N ILE A 19 -6.60 6.30 -15.56
CA ILE A 19 -5.28 6.82 -15.16
C ILE A 19 -4.47 5.71 -14.47
N GLY A 20 -5.09 4.95 -13.58
CA GLY A 20 -4.41 3.92 -12.79
C GLY A 20 -4.00 2.68 -13.58
N LYS A 21 -4.48 2.49 -14.82
CA LYS A 21 -4.03 1.39 -15.69
C LYS A 21 -2.51 1.34 -15.89
N PHE A 22 -1.82 2.47 -15.77
CA PHE A 22 -0.37 2.57 -15.87
C PHE A 22 0.37 2.25 -14.56
N LEU A 23 -0.33 2.20 -13.43
CA LEU A 23 0.26 1.91 -12.12
C LEU A 23 0.57 0.42 -11.97
N ASN A 24 1.50 0.11 -11.08
CA ASN A 24 1.88 -1.26 -10.75
C ASN A 24 0.97 -1.78 -9.63
N LEU A 25 0.18 -2.82 -9.92
CA LEU A 25 -0.79 -3.37 -8.96
C LEU A 25 -0.11 -4.01 -7.74
N PRO A 26 0.90 -4.91 -7.88
CA PRO A 26 1.66 -5.40 -6.74
C PRO A 26 2.22 -4.29 -5.85
N ALA A 27 2.76 -3.22 -6.44
CA ALA A 27 3.27 -2.08 -5.68
C ALA A 27 2.14 -1.31 -4.97
N LEU A 28 0.99 -1.10 -5.61
CA LEU A 28 -0.18 -0.51 -4.96
C LEU A 28 -0.59 -1.33 -3.72
N ILE A 29 -0.64 -2.66 -3.85
CA ILE A 29 -1.02 -3.55 -2.76
C ILE A 29 0.00 -3.48 -1.62
N ILE A 30 1.29 -3.62 -1.92
CA ILE A 30 2.37 -3.54 -0.93
C ILE A 30 2.32 -2.19 -0.20
N GLY A 31 2.18 -1.09 -0.94
CA GLY A 31 2.02 0.24 -0.37
C GLY A 31 0.84 0.31 0.58
N SER A 32 -0.33 -0.21 0.18
CA SER A 32 -1.56 -0.16 0.97
C SER A 32 -1.57 -0.99 2.25
N ILE A 33 -0.65 -1.94 2.42
CA ILE A 33 -0.53 -2.70 3.68
C ILE A 33 0.65 -2.23 4.53
N SER A 34 1.56 -1.45 3.96
CA SER A 34 2.87 -1.19 4.54
C SER A 34 2.88 -0.41 5.87
N PRO A 35 1.97 0.56 6.15
CA PRO A 35 1.97 1.25 7.45
C PRO A 35 1.76 0.28 8.63
N ASP A 36 0.96 -0.76 8.42
CA ASP A 36 0.59 -1.74 9.44
C ASP A 36 1.57 -2.89 9.61
N LEU A 37 2.44 -3.16 8.64
CA LEU A 37 3.37 -4.30 8.72
C LEU A 37 4.25 -4.28 9.97
N PHE A 38 4.56 -3.09 10.48
CA PHE A 38 5.32 -2.90 11.71
C PHE A 38 4.55 -3.36 12.96
N TYR A 39 3.22 -3.29 12.98
CA TYR A 39 2.42 -3.86 14.07
C TYR A 39 2.59 -5.38 14.15
N SER A 40 2.66 -6.07 13.02
CA SER A 40 2.80 -7.54 12.97
C SER A 40 4.10 -8.06 13.60
N VAL A 41 5.12 -7.20 13.73
CA VAL A 41 6.41 -7.51 14.35
C VAL A 41 6.65 -6.78 15.67
N GLY A 42 5.61 -6.13 16.23
CA GLY A 42 5.68 -5.44 17.54
C GLY A 42 6.38 -4.08 17.52
N LEU A 43 6.63 -3.48 16.35
CA LEU A 43 7.31 -2.19 16.20
C LEU A 43 6.31 -1.02 16.17
N TYR A 44 5.54 -0.87 17.25
CA TYR A 44 4.42 0.09 17.33
C TYR A 44 4.82 1.55 17.05
N ASN A 45 5.94 2.03 17.60
CA ASN A 45 6.40 3.42 17.38
C ASN A 45 6.73 3.72 15.91
N ILE A 46 7.31 2.73 15.22
CA ILE A 46 7.64 2.85 13.80
C ILE A 46 6.36 2.82 12.98
N SER A 47 5.40 1.97 13.35
CA SER A 47 4.08 1.96 12.71
C SER A 47 3.36 3.29 12.85
N THR A 48 3.31 3.88 14.05
CA THR A 48 2.73 5.21 14.26
C THR A 48 3.39 6.26 13.37
N THR A 49 4.72 6.19 13.23
CA THR A 49 5.47 7.07 12.33
C THR A 49 5.10 6.82 10.86
N ALA A 50 4.99 5.56 10.45
CA ALA A 50 4.65 5.16 9.08
C ALA A 50 3.22 5.56 8.66
N HIS A 51 2.34 5.91 9.60
CA HIS A 51 1.01 6.45 9.32
C HIS A 51 1.02 7.96 8.96
N HIS A 52 2.18 8.61 8.96
CA HIS A 52 2.37 9.96 8.41
C HIS A 52 3.06 9.88 7.04
N PHE A 53 2.66 10.72 6.08
CA PHE A 53 3.24 10.70 4.72
C PHE A 53 4.77 10.82 4.70
N THR A 54 5.33 11.78 5.45
CA THR A 54 6.79 11.96 5.56
C THR A 54 7.43 10.81 6.33
N GLY A 55 6.80 10.38 7.42
CA GLY A 55 7.19 9.24 8.23
C GLY A 55 7.34 7.96 7.42
N TRP A 56 6.36 7.69 6.56
CA TRP A 56 6.31 6.54 5.67
C TRP A 56 7.51 6.47 4.72
N LEU A 57 7.94 7.61 4.17
CA LEU A 57 9.04 7.67 3.19
C LEU A 57 10.39 7.16 3.72
N TYR A 58 10.66 7.31 5.03
CA TYR A 58 11.90 6.83 5.63
C TYR A 58 11.73 5.57 6.49
N THR A 59 10.50 5.09 6.72
CA THR A 59 10.22 3.88 7.50
C THR A 59 9.73 2.72 6.62
N ALA A 60 8.49 2.80 6.16
CA ALA A 60 7.82 1.74 5.39
C ALA A 60 8.26 1.69 3.92
N PHE A 61 8.66 2.80 3.31
CA PHE A 61 9.08 2.81 1.91
C PHE A 61 10.31 1.94 1.63
N PRO A 62 11.40 1.99 2.42
CA PRO A 62 12.49 1.01 2.31
C PRO A 62 12.02 -0.44 2.40
N LEU A 63 11.13 -0.74 3.36
CA LEU A 63 10.55 -2.07 3.52
C LEU A 63 9.74 -2.50 2.29
N CYS A 64 8.96 -1.60 1.72
CA CYS A 64 8.21 -1.84 0.48
C CYS A 64 9.12 -2.23 -0.67
N ILE A 65 10.27 -1.55 -0.83
CA ILE A 65 11.25 -1.87 -1.87
C ILE A 65 11.79 -3.29 -1.66
N VAL A 66 12.16 -3.64 -0.44
CA VAL A 66 12.64 -5.00 -0.11
C VAL A 66 11.58 -6.05 -0.45
N ILE A 67 10.34 -5.86 -0.02
CA ILE A 67 9.22 -6.78 -0.30
C ILE A 67 8.98 -6.89 -1.80
N PHE A 68 9.02 -5.78 -2.54
CA PHE A 68 8.82 -5.78 -3.98
C PHE A 68 9.94 -6.52 -4.73
N ILE A 69 11.19 -6.36 -4.31
CA ILE A 69 12.33 -7.10 -4.87
C ILE A 69 12.16 -8.60 -4.62
N LEU A 70 11.85 -9.00 -3.38
CA LEU A 70 11.59 -10.40 -3.04
C LEU A 70 10.45 -10.98 -3.90
N LEU A 71 9.33 -10.27 -4.01
CA LEU A 71 8.22 -10.68 -4.86
C LEU A 71 8.64 -10.82 -6.33
N SER A 72 9.48 -9.91 -6.83
CA SER A 72 9.99 -9.95 -8.20
C SER A 72 10.87 -11.17 -8.43
N MET A 73 11.75 -11.51 -7.48
CA MET A 73 12.59 -12.72 -7.52
C MET A 73 11.76 -14.00 -7.48
N LEU A 74 10.71 -14.05 -6.64
CA LEU A 74 9.85 -15.22 -6.51
C LEU A 74 8.81 -15.34 -7.62
N SER A 75 8.54 -14.28 -8.38
CA SER A 75 7.44 -14.22 -9.36
C SER A 75 7.48 -15.36 -10.39
N SER A 76 8.67 -15.74 -10.87
CA SER A 76 8.85 -16.84 -11.82
C SER A 76 8.47 -18.20 -11.22
N SER A 77 8.90 -18.46 -9.98
CA SER A 77 8.56 -19.69 -9.25
C SER A 77 7.07 -19.74 -8.89
N LEU A 78 6.52 -18.61 -8.43
CA LEU A 78 5.10 -18.49 -8.10
C LEU A 78 4.20 -18.71 -9.32
N ASN A 79 4.58 -18.21 -10.49
CA ASN A 79 3.83 -18.41 -11.73
C ASN A 79 3.80 -19.88 -12.19
N LYS A 80 4.77 -20.71 -11.78
CA LYS A 80 4.77 -22.16 -12.03
C LYS A 80 3.96 -22.93 -10.99
N ALA A 81 3.96 -22.46 -9.74
CA ALA A 81 3.33 -23.15 -8.62
C ALA A 81 1.83 -22.85 -8.48
N LEU A 82 1.39 -21.67 -8.92
CA LEU A 82 0.01 -21.22 -8.76
C LEU A 82 -0.76 -21.35 -10.09
N PRO A 83 -2.06 -21.69 -10.05
CA PRO A 83 -2.90 -21.74 -11.24
C PRO A 83 -3.25 -20.33 -11.78
N ILE A 84 -2.75 -19.28 -11.13
CA ILE A 84 -3.04 -17.88 -11.45
C ILE A 84 -1.80 -17.30 -12.14
N PRO A 85 -1.96 -16.68 -13.33
CA PRO A 85 -0.84 -16.10 -14.05
C PRO A 85 -0.25 -14.92 -13.27
N ILE A 86 0.98 -15.08 -12.81
CA ILE A 86 1.77 -14.03 -12.16
C ILE A 86 2.75 -13.49 -13.18
N LYS A 87 2.57 -12.23 -13.58
CA LYS A 87 3.54 -11.57 -14.46
C LYS A 87 4.87 -11.42 -13.74
N ALA A 88 5.92 -12.00 -14.32
CA ALA A 88 7.28 -11.73 -13.90
C ALA A 88 7.60 -10.24 -14.10
N TYR A 89 8.09 -9.60 -13.05
CA TYR A 89 8.52 -8.20 -13.11
C TYR A 89 9.99 -8.15 -13.51
N ASN A 90 10.25 -7.99 -14.80
CA ASN A 90 11.61 -7.98 -15.37
C ASN A 90 11.98 -6.65 -16.06
N GLN A 91 11.14 -5.63 -15.97
CA GLN A 91 11.36 -4.34 -16.63
C GLN A 91 12.11 -3.36 -15.72
N TRP A 92 13.41 -3.60 -15.58
CA TRP A 92 14.37 -2.75 -14.86
C TRP A 92 14.71 -1.49 -15.67
N SER A 93 13.75 -0.57 -15.77
CA SER A 93 13.92 0.73 -16.44
C SER A 93 13.66 1.88 -15.46
N LEU A 94 14.28 3.03 -15.67
CA LEU A 94 14.05 4.24 -14.85
C LEU A 94 12.56 4.57 -14.76
N ARG A 95 11.84 4.51 -15.89
CA ARG A 95 10.39 4.71 -15.93
C ARG A 95 9.65 3.67 -15.09
N GLY A 96 10.07 2.41 -15.14
CA GLY A 96 9.51 1.33 -14.32
C GLY A 96 9.68 1.59 -12.83
N TYR A 97 10.86 2.02 -12.39
CA TYR A 97 11.13 2.35 -10.99
C TYR A 97 10.28 3.53 -10.51
N ILE A 98 10.14 4.58 -11.33
CA ILE A 98 9.29 5.73 -11.00
C ILE A 98 7.83 5.27 -10.85
N ILE A 99 7.32 4.45 -11.76
CA ILE A 99 5.96 3.91 -11.67
C ILE A 99 5.79 3.07 -10.41
N ILE A 100 6.77 2.23 -10.06
CA ILE A 100 6.75 1.43 -8.82
C ILE A 100 6.71 2.34 -7.59
N GLY A 101 7.62 3.31 -7.50
CA GLY A 101 7.68 4.24 -6.38
C GLY A 101 6.39 5.03 -6.20
N ILE A 102 5.85 5.58 -7.29
CA ILE A 102 4.55 6.28 -7.29
C ILE A 102 3.43 5.34 -6.86
N SER A 103 3.42 4.09 -7.34
CA SER A 103 2.40 3.10 -7.00
C SER A 103 2.46 2.71 -5.52
N LEU A 104 3.66 2.49 -4.96
CA LEU A 104 3.86 2.24 -3.53
C LEU A 104 3.29 3.41 -2.71
N PHE A 105 3.64 4.65 -3.08
CA PHE A 105 3.17 5.84 -2.37
C PHE A 105 1.66 6.01 -2.46
N ILE A 106 1.05 5.82 -3.63
CA ILE A 106 -0.41 5.87 -3.79
C ILE A 106 -1.08 4.81 -2.91
N GLY A 107 -0.55 3.58 -2.87
CA GLY A 107 -1.04 2.53 -1.99
C GLY A 107 -1.03 2.98 -0.53
N ALA A 108 0.11 3.46 -0.03
CA ALA A 108 0.22 3.95 1.34
C ALA A 108 -0.71 5.14 1.62
N ALA A 109 -0.87 6.04 0.65
CA ALA A 109 -1.78 7.17 0.78
C ALA A 109 -3.23 6.70 0.92
N THR A 110 -3.65 5.68 0.16
CA THR A 110 -5.00 5.10 0.33
C THR A 110 -5.18 4.49 1.72
N HIS A 111 -4.16 3.83 2.29
CA HIS A 111 -4.19 3.33 3.66
C HIS A 111 -4.43 4.46 4.66
N ILE A 112 -3.53 5.45 4.67
CA ILE A 112 -3.55 6.57 5.63
C ILE A 112 -4.86 7.36 5.54
N ILE A 113 -5.34 7.63 4.32
CA ILE A 113 -6.61 8.34 4.12
C ILE A 113 -7.78 7.51 4.63
N TRP A 114 -7.83 6.22 4.29
CA TRP A 114 -8.92 5.32 4.68
C TRP A 114 -8.98 5.11 6.20
N ASP A 115 -7.84 5.06 6.87
CA ASP A 115 -7.76 5.10 8.34
C ASP A 115 -8.29 6.41 8.91
N GLY A 116 -7.95 7.53 8.29
CA GLY A 116 -8.49 8.85 8.63
C GLY A 116 -10.01 8.98 8.42
N PHE A 117 -10.65 8.07 7.69
CA PHE A 117 -12.11 8.01 7.61
C PHE A 117 -12.75 7.08 8.64
N THR A 118 -12.00 6.11 9.16
CA THR A 118 -12.54 4.99 9.95
C THR A 118 -12.17 5.03 11.43
N HIS A 119 -11.21 5.86 11.83
CA HIS A 119 -10.89 6.10 13.24
C HIS A 119 -11.58 7.38 13.74
N GLU A 120 -12.43 7.25 14.76
CA GLU A 120 -13.26 8.31 15.35
C GLU A 120 -12.48 9.54 15.86
N THR A 121 -11.17 9.42 16.08
CA THR A 121 -10.31 10.48 16.65
C THR A 121 -9.61 11.35 15.61
N SER A 122 -9.75 11.06 14.32
CA SER A 122 -9.08 11.81 13.24
C SER A 122 -9.89 13.02 12.78
N SER A 123 -9.22 14.14 12.42
CA SER A 123 -9.86 15.45 12.15
C SER A 123 -10.92 15.45 11.04
N PHE A 124 -11.01 14.41 10.21
CA PHE A 124 -11.99 14.33 9.12
C PHE A 124 -13.40 13.98 9.63
N VAL A 125 -13.51 13.06 10.59
CA VAL A 125 -14.78 12.71 11.25
C VAL A 125 -15.32 13.90 12.07
N ARG A 126 -14.42 14.71 12.66
CA ARG A 126 -14.82 15.93 13.38
C ARG A 126 -15.43 17.02 12.50
N ASN A 127 -15.07 17.08 11.21
CA ASN A 127 -15.52 18.13 10.29
C ASN A 127 -16.77 17.75 9.47
N ILE A 128 -17.15 16.47 9.44
CA ILE A 128 -18.35 15.99 8.72
C ILE A 128 -19.34 15.46 9.75
N VAL A 129 -20.32 16.30 10.08
CA VAL A 129 -21.38 16.02 11.08
C VAL A 129 -22.13 14.70 10.79
N PHE A 130 -22.26 14.32 9.52
CA PHE A 130 -22.93 13.08 9.10
C PHE A 130 -22.21 11.79 9.54
N LEU A 131 -20.90 11.84 9.81
CA LEU A 131 -20.11 10.68 10.22
C LEU A 131 -20.04 10.50 11.75
N GLN A 132 -20.72 11.36 12.52
CA GLN A 132 -20.72 11.37 13.99
C GLN A 132 -21.95 10.68 14.61
N TYR A 133 -22.46 9.62 13.98
CA TYR A 133 -23.59 8.90 14.56
C TYR A 133 -23.14 8.10 15.80
N LYS A 134 -23.62 8.57 16.96
CA LYS A 134 -23.66 7.84 18.23
C LYS A 134 -24.77 6.79 18.22
#